data_AF-A0A1H8RXD9-F1
#
_entry.id   AF-A0A1H8RXD9-F1
#
_cell.length_a   1.000
_cell.length_b   1.000
_cell.length_c   1.000
_cell.angle_alpha   90.00
_cell.angle_beta   90.00
_cell.angle_gamma   90.00
#
_symmetry.space_group_name_H-M   'P 1'
#
loop_
_entity.id
_entity.type
_entity.pdbx_description
1 polymer ?
#
loop_
_entity_poly.entity_id
_entity_poly.type
_entity_poly.pdbx_seq_one_letter_code
_entity_poly.pdbx_strand_id
1 'polypeptide(L)'
;MSEPPPVPAVPPAGLSVHPVPGLPEFGPGDDLAGAIAGAAPWLADEDVVVVTSKVVAKVEGRLVSVAPGEDREAARQRAIDDETVRVVARRGPLRIVETRHGWVVAAAGIDASNVAGDSLVLLPEDADASAARLRARLAELLGVDVAVVVSDTFGRTWREGLTDVAVGAAGIAPLADFRGTIDAHGNQLETTQVAVVDELAAAADLVKGKLAGLPVAVVRGWAVDRPAEDPGTRPLVRLGPGDLFRYGTRDLVASRAPEGELVPRPGELDAVADAFRAAVAALPEFPVVLRYGGQGDGVVDVHLPERATITTALNLGAVLGAVVVQLHAEGWASRWEPVGTPGGSSLVGRLWLGSPPA
;
A
#
# COMPACT_ATOMS: atom_id res chain seq x y z
N MET A 1 -13.07 -4.29 24.13
CA MET A 1 -12.63 -3.09 23.38
C MET A 1 -11.62 -2.41 24.30
N SER A 2 -10.34 -2.42 23.91
CA SER A 2 -9.28 -1.83 24.72
C SER A 2 -9.40 -0.30 24.65
N GLU A 3 -9.17 0.40 25.76
CA GLU A 3 -9.05 1.87 25.75
C GLU A 3 -8.00 2.27 24.70
N PRO A 4 -8.28 3.30 23.87
CA PRO A 4 -7.27 3.83 22.97
C PRO A 4 -6.09 4.37 23.80
N PRO A 5 -4.83 4.12 23.39
CA PRO A 5 -3.68 4.64 24.10
C PRO A 5 -3.73 6.17 24.13
N PRO A 6 -3.27 6.81 25.23
CA PRO A 6 -3.31 8.25 25.34
C PRO A 6 -2.36 8.88 24.32
N VAL A 7 -2.92 9.62 23.36
CA VAL A 7 -2.18 10.63 22.60
C VAL A 7 -1.44 11.53 23.60
N PRO A 8 -0.19 11.98 23.33
CA PRO A 8 0.48 12.93 24.21
C PRO A 8 -0.45 14.09 24.57
N ALA A 9 -0.82 14.16 25.85
CA ALA A 9 -1.83 15.09 26.37
C ALA A 9 -1.37 16.56 26.31
N VAL A 10 -0.10 16.80 25.97
CA VAL A 10 0.51 18.12 25.89
C VAL A 10 1.31 18.21 24.59
N PRO A 11 1.05 19.21 23.73
CA PRO A 11 1.86 19.43 22.53
C PRO A 11 3.32 19.73 22.93
N PRO A 12 4.31 19.30 22.12
CA PRO A 12 5.71 19.56 22.43
C PRO A 12 5.97 21.07 22.46
N ALA A 13 6.79 21.52 23.42
CA ALA A 13 7.18 22.93 23.54
C ALA A 13 7.97 23.43 22.31
N GLY A 14 8.61 22.50 21.60
CA GLY A 14 9.33 22.71 20.35
C GLY A 14 9.96 21.40 19.88
N LEU A 15 10.30 21.35 18.59
CA LEU A 15 10.96 20.21 17.97
C LEU A 15 12.20 20.69 17.22
N SER A 16 13.31 19.96 17.35
CA SER A 16 14.55 20.23 16.61
C SER A 16 14.93 19.03 15.74
N VAL A 17 15.51 19.31 14.58
CA VAL A 17 15.97 18.30 13.62
C VAL A 17 17.46 18.51 13.37
N HIS A 18 18.26 17.48 13.66
CA HIS A 18 19.72 17.55 13.62
C HIS A 18 20.25 16.57 12.56
N PRO A 19 20.98 17.02 11.54
CA PRO A 19 21.65 16.10 10.61
C PRO A 19 22.79 15.37 11.31
N VAL A 20 23.11 14.15 10.87
CA VAL A 20 24.28 13.38 11.34
C VAL A 20 25.35 13.35 10.24
N PRO A 21 26.26 14.33 10.19
CA PRO A 21 27.35 14.36 9.21
C PRO A 21 28.47 13.38 9.55
N GLY A 22 29.36 13.14 8.59
CA GLY A 22 30.58 12.34 8.80
C GLY A 22 30.37 10.83 8.70
N LEU A 23 29.21 10.38 8.24
CA LEU A 23 28.95 8.98 7.92
C LEU A 23 29.65 8.58 6.61
N PRO A 24 30.15 7.33 6.50
CA PRO A 24 30.80 6.84 5.28
C PRO A 24 29.77 6.52 4.19
N GLU A 25 30.27 6.21 2.99
CA GLU A 25 29.47 5.49 1.99
C GLU A 25 29.34 4.02 2.44
N PHE A 26 28.12 3.53 2.62
CA PHE A 26 27.84 2.19 3.13
C PHE A 26 27.81 1.14 2.01
N GLY A 27 28.36 -0.03 2.29
CA GLY A 27 28.25 -1.24 1.50
C GLY A 27 27.70 -2.43 2.30
N PRO A 28 27.53 -3.60 1.64
CA PRO A 28 27.01 -4.80 2.29
C PRO A 28 27.85 -5.23 3.50
N GLY A 29 27.19 -5.43 4.64
CA GLY A 29 27.80 -5.88 5.89
C GLY A 29 28.40 -4.80 6.78
N ASP A 30 28.38 -3.51 6.38
CA ASP A 30 28.91 -2.43 7.20
C ASP A 30 28.10 -2.21 8.50
N ASP A 31 28.79 -1.82 9.58
CA ASP A 31 28.18 -1.52 10.88
C ASP A 31 27.54 -0.13 10.90
N LEU A 32 26.30 -0.06 10.40
CA LEU A 32 25.49 1.17 10.40
C LEU A 32 25.30 1.75 11.80
N ALA A 33 25.04 0.92 12.80
CA ALA A 33 24.80 1.37 14.17
C ALA A 33 26.08 1.93 14.81
N GLY A 34 27.21 1.26 14.62
CA GLY A 34 28.53 1.74 15.07
C GLY A 34 28.91 3.07 14.43
N ALA A 35 28.66 3.23 13.12
CA ALA A 35 28.91 4.48 12.41
C ALA A 35 28.03 5.64 12.95
N ILE A 36 26.73 5.38 13.16
CA ILE A 36 25.81 6.37 13.76
C ILE A 36 26.25 6.70 15.19
N ALA A 37 26.58 5.72 16.01
CA ALA A 37 27.01 5.94 17.39
C ALA A 37 28.29 6.77 17.48
N GLY A 38 29.24 6.55 16.56
CA GLY A 38 30.47 7.35 16.47
C GLY A 38 30.25 8.78 15.99
N ALA A 39 29.33 9.00 15.05
CA ALA A 39 29.03 10.32 14.48
C ALA A 39 28.05 11.14 15.34
N ALA A 40 27.18 10.47 16.09
CA ALA A 40 26.19 11.07 16.97
C ALA A 40 26.28 10.54 18.42
N PRO A 41 27.44 10.70 19.11
CA PRO A 41 27.57 10.31 20.52
C PRO A 41 26.72 11.17 21.46
N TRP A 42 26.06 12.21 20.92
CA TRP A 42 25.16 13.13 21.61
C TRP A 42 23.69 12.70 21.56
N LEU A 43 23.37 11.55 20.97
CA LEU A 43 22.05 10.93 21.06
C LEU A 43 21.63 10.85 22.54
N ALA A 44 20.34 11.06 22.78
CA ALA A 44 19.75 11.06 24.11
C ALA A 44 18.46 10.23 24.11
N ASP A 45 17.97 9.90 25.30
CA ASP A 45 16.67 9.26 25.46
C ASP A 45 15.57 10.08 24.76
N GLU A 46 14.57 9.36 24.24
CA GLU A 46 13.43 9.90 23.48
C GLU A 46 13.77 10.53 22.12
N ASP A 47 15.04 10.53 21.70
CA ASP A 47 15.38 10.90 20.33
C ASP A 47 14.76 9.92 19.32
N VAL A 48 14.32 10.45 18.18
CA VAL A 48 13.90 9.64 17.03
C VAL A 48 14.99 9.71 15.97
N VAL A 49 15.68 8.58 15.75
CA VAL A 49 16.70 8.44 14.72
C VAL A 49 16.02 8.07 13.40
N VAL A 50 16.01 8.98 12.44
CA VAL A 50 15.45 8.75 11.11
C VAL A 50 16.58 8.41 10.14
N VAL A 51 16.55 7.21 9.57
CA VAL A 51 17.56 6.68 8.64
C VAL A 51 16.95 6.36 7.28
N THR A 52 17.61 6.73 6.18
CA THR A 52 17.12 6.39 4.84
C THR A 52 17.12 4.87 4.60
N SER A 53 16.09 4.37 3.92
CA SER A 53 15.97 2.98 3.48
C SER A 53 17.17 2.54 2.64
N LYS A 54 17.74 3.44 1.85
CA LYS A 54 18.89 3.17 0.98
C LYS A 54 20.11 2.65 1.75
N VAL A 55 20.49 3.28 2.86
CA VAL A 55 21.67 2.82 3.61
C VAL A 55 21.37 1.52 4.35
N VAL A 56 20.14 1.35 4.84
CA VAL A 56 19.68 0.08 5.44
C VAL A 56 19.75 -1.05 4.42
N ALA A 57 19.18 -0.83 3.23
CA ALA A 57 19.19 -1.79 2.12
C ALA A 57 20.62 -2.13 1.67
N LYS A 58 21.52 -1.15 1.59
CA LYS A 58 22.93 -1.36 1.23
C LYS A 58 23.63 -2.26 2.25
N VAL A 59 23.55 -1.97 3.54
CA VAL A 59 24.20 -2.79 4.57
C VAL A 59 23.61 -4.20 4.67
N GLU A 60 22.33 -4.36 4.32
CA GLU A 60 21.64 -5.66 4.25
C GLU A 60 21.83 -6.39 2.91
N GLY A 61 22.57 -5.82 1.96
CA GLY A 61 22.85 -6.46 0.68
C GLY A 61 21.64 -6.53 -0.27
N ARG A 62 20.63 -5.67 -0.08
CA ARG A 62 19.43 -5.55 -0.94
C ARG A 62 19.74 -4.81 -2.25
N LEU A 63 20.68 -5.37 -3.01
CA LEU A 63 21.23 -4.81 -4.23
C LEU A 63 20.97 -5.76 -5.41
N VAL A 64 20.61 -5.19 -6.57
CA VAL A 64 20.57 -5.92 -7.84
C VAL A 64 21.71 -5.44 -8.70
N SER A 65 22.63 -6.35 -9.03
CA SER A 65 23.75 -6.08 -9.93
C SER A 65 23.27 -5.94 -11.38
N VAL A 66 23.83 -4.96 -12.09
CA VAL A 66 23.62 -4.72 -13.52
C VAL A 66 24.93 -5.00 -14.22
N ALA A 67 24.97 -6.04 -15.07
CA ALA A 67 26.19 -6.48 -15.71
C ALA A 67 26.68 -5.46 -16.77
N PRO A 68 27.99 -5.38 -17.05
CA PRO A 68 28.50 -4.54 -18.12
C PRO A 68 27.85 -4.87 -19.47
N GLY A 69 27.30 -3.85 -20.14
CA GLY A 69 26.60 -4.00 -21.42
C GLY A 69 25.14 -4.43 -21.32
N GLU A 70 24.63 -4.68 -20.10
CA GLU A 70 23.22 -4.93 -19.86
C GLU A 70 22.39 -3.64 -19.96
N ASP A 71 21.17 -3.74 -20.49
CA ASP A 71 20.21 -2.64 -20.45
C ASP A 71 19.72 -2.45 -18.99
N ARG A 72 20.24 -1.40 -18.36
CA ARG A 72 19.91 -1.02 -16.98
C ARG A 72 18.42 -0.79 -16.77
N GLU A 73 17.71 -0.25 -17.75
CA GLU A 73 16.27 -0.04 -17.62
C GLU A 73 15.54 -1.38 -17.71
N ALA A 74 15.98 -2.31 -18.57
CA ALA A 74 15.43 -3.67 -18.59
C ALA A 74 15.69 -4.41 -17.26
N ALA A 75 16.88 -4.29 -16.68
CA ALA A 75 17.19 -4.84 -15.36
C ALA A 75 16.30 -4.25 -14.27
N ARG A 76 16.07 -2.92 -14.31
CA ARG A 76 15.16 -2.24 -13.40
C ARG A 76 13.74 -2.72 -13.55
N GLN A 77 13.23 -2.88 -14.77
CA GLN A 77 11.86 -3.36 -14.99
C GLN A 77 11.66 -4.78 -14.48
N ARG A 78 12.66 -5.67 -14.61
CA ARG A 78 12.61 -7.02 -14.01
C ARG A 78 12.61 -6.96 -12.49
N ALA A 79 13.47 -6.14 -11.89
CA ALA A 79 13.47 -5.98 -10.43
C ALA A 79 12.12 -5.42 -9.92
N ILE A 80 11.51 -4.49 -10.67
CA ILE A 80 10.15 -4.01 -10.35
C ILE A 80 9.16 -5.17 -10.44
N ASP A 81 9.22 -6.00 -11.49
CA ASP A 81 8.33 -7.16 -11.64
C ASP A 81 8.46 -8.13 -10.46
N ASP A 82 9.69 -8.43 -10.04
CA ASP A 82 9.97 -9.35 -8.94
C ASP A 82 9.39 -8.83 -7.61
N GLU A 83 9.50 -7.53 -7.35
CA GLU A 83 8.98 -6.89 -6.12
C GLU A 83 7.47 -6.56 -6.18
N THR A 84 6.83 -6.72 -7.35
CA THR A 84 5.41 -6.35 -7.56
C THR A 84 4.48 -7.49 -7.19
N VAL A 85 3.53 -7.21 -6.28
CA VAL A 85 2.35 -8.06 -6.05
C VAL A 85 1.31 -7.80 -7.13
N ARG A 86 1.02 -6.52 -7.39
CA ARG A 86 0.11 -6.10 -8.47
C ARG A 86 0.42 -4.71 -8.97
N VAL A 87 0.06 -4.46 -10.23
CA VAL A 87 0.12 -3.14 -10.84
C VAL A 87 -1.13 -2.34 -10.46
N VAL A 88 -0.92 -1.14 -9.92
CA VAL A 88 -2.00 -0.21 -9.52
C VAL A 88 -2.25 0.81 -10.63
N ALA A 89 -1.20 1.33 -11.26
CA ALA A 89 -1.33 2.25 -12.39
C ALA A 89 -0.09 2.22 -13.29
N ARG A 90 -0.27 2.53 -14.58
CA ARG A 90 0.83 2.59 -15.56
C ARG A 90 0.73 3.76 -16.52
N ARG A 91 1.88 4.39 -16.80
CA ARG A 91 2.08 5.34 -17.91
C ARG A 91 3.43 5.08 -18.59
N GLY A 92 3.40 4.38 -19.72
CA GLY A 92 4.62 3.91 -20.38
C GLY A 92 5.40 2.96 -19.45
N PRO A 93 6.72 3.16 -19.26
CA PRO A 93 7.54 2.33 -18.36
C PRO A 93 7.33 2.66 -16.87
N LEU A 94 6.71 3.79 -16.55
CA LEU A 94 6.40 4.17 -15.17
C LEU A 94 5.21 3.36 -14.65
N ARG A 95 5.39 2.74 -13.49
CA ARG A 95 4.39 1.91 -12.81
C ARG A 95 4.26 2.32 -11.35
N ILE A 96 3.03 2.43 -10.88
CA ILE A 96 2.69 2.41 -9.46
C ILE A 96 2.27 0.98 -9.16
N VAL A 97 2.88 0.37 -8.16
CA VAL A 97 2.69 -1.04 -7.84
C VAL A 97 2.49 -1.20 -6.34
N GLU A 98 1.78 -2.25 -5.96
CA GLU A 98 1.83 -2.79 -4.60
C GLU A 98 3.08 -3.67 -4.48
N THR A 99 3.92 -3.37 -3.48
CA THR A 99 5.10 -4.17 -3.14
C THR A 99 4.73 -5.30 -2.17
N ARG A 100 5.63 -6.27 -1.98
CA ARG A 100 5.45 -7.35 -0.98
C ARG A 100 5.30 -6.86 0.46
N HIS A 101 5.84 -5.68 0.77
CA HIS A 101 5.66 -4.99 2.06
C HIS A 101 4.25 -4.41 2.24
N GLY A 102 3.50 -4.25 1.14
CA GLY A 102 2.20 -3.59 1.10
C GLY A 102 2.24 -2.12 0.67
N TRP A 103 3.42 -1.55 0.41
CA TRP A 103 3.54 -0.16 -0.08
C TRP A 103 3.00 -0.02 -1.51
N VAL A 104 2.16 0.98 -1.74
CA VAL A 104 1.69 1.39 -3.07
C VAL A 104 2.53 2.57 -3.56
N VAL A 105 3.54 2.29 -4.38
CA VAL A 105 4.57 3.27 -4.72
C VAL A 105 5.03 3.12 -6.17
N ALA A 106 5.60 4.20 -6.71
CA ALA A 106 6.24 4.18 -8.02
C ALA A 106 7.47 3.25 -8.04
N ALA A 107 7.61 2.45 -9.10
CA ALA A 107 8.76 1.59 -9.35
C ALA A 107 9.15 0.68 -8.17
N ALA A 108 8.18 0.22 -7.39
CA ALA A 108 8.38 -0.64 -6.21
C ALA A 108 9.30 -0.06 -5.13
N GLY A 109 9.54 1.26 -5.10
CA GLY A 109 10.52 1.88 -4.20
C GLY A 109 11.97 1.61 -4.61
N ILE A 110 12.20 1.04 -5.80
CA ILE A 110 13.55 0.73 -6.29
C ILE A 110 14.24 2.02 -6.70
N ASP A 111 15.35 2.30 -6.04
CA ASP A 111 16.19 3.45 -6.34
C ASP A 111 17.29 3.09 -7.34
N ALA A 112 17.27 3.78 -8.48
CA ALA A 112 18.30 3.74 -9.51
C ALA A 112 19.21 4.99 -9.48
N SER A 113 18.89 5.96 -8.61
CA SER A 113 19.56 7.24 -8.46
C SER A 113 20.55 7.22 -7.30
N ASN A 114 21.65 7.97 -7.45
CA ASN A 114 22.72 8.06 -6.45
C ASN A 114 23.31 6.70 -6.02
N VAL A 115 23.38 5.76 -6.96
CA VAL A 115 24.16 4.53 -6.88
C VAL A 115 25.04 4.38 -8.11
N ALA A 116 26.11 3.61 -7.99
CA ALA A 116 26.96 3.29 -9.12
C ALA A 116 26.12 2.66 -10.25
N GLY A 117 26.49 2.94 -11.51
CA GLY A 117 25.67 2.54 -12.66
C GLY A 117 25.53 1.03 -12.86
N ASP A 118 26.27 0.24 -12.08
CA ASP A 118 26.30 -1.21 -12.03
C ASP A 118 25.34 -1.82 -10.99
N SER A 119 24.52 -1.01 -10.31
CA SER A 119 23.59 -1.51 -9.31
C SER A 119 22.28 -0.73 -9.22
N LEU A 120 21.28 -1.41 -8.64
CA LEU A 120 19.99 -0.88 -8.21
C LEU A 120 19.81 -1.23 -6.74
N VAL A 121 19.11 -0.38 -5.98
CA VAL A 121 18.83 -0.60 -4.55
C VAL A 121 17.36 -0.91 -4.39
N LEU A 122 17.06 -2.06 -3.78
CA LEU A 122 15.72 -2.44 -3.40
C LEU A 122 15.38 -1.86 -2.01
N LEU A 123 14.12 -1.90 -1.61
CA LEU A 123 13.78 -1.67 -0.21
C LEU A 123 14.36 -2.80 0.68
N PRO A 124 14.66 -2.50 1.97
CA PRO A 124 14.92 -3.54 2.97
C PRO A 124 13.78 -4.57 2.98
N GLU A 125 14.10 -5.86 3.10
CA GLU A 125 13.10 -6.94 3.09
C GLU A 125 12.10 -6.81 4.25
N ASP A 126 12.58 -6.35 5.41
CA ASP A 126 11.78 -6.06 6.60
C ASP A 126 12.38 -4.86 7.34
N ALA A 127 11.96 -3.66 6.93
CA ALA A 127 12.48 -2.40 7.48
C ALA A 127 12.07 -2.15 8.94
N ASP A 128 10.97 -2.74 9.41
CA ASP A 128 10.58 -2.69 10.83
C ASP A 128 11.58 -3.50 11.66
N ALA A 129 11.93 -4.72 11.20
CA ALA A 129 12.96 -5.52 11.85
C ALA A 129 14.35 -4.85 11.79
N SER A 130 14.69 -4.18 10.68
CA SER A 130 15.91 -3.39 10.57
C SER A 130 15.94 -2.23 11.57
N ALA A 131 14.84 -1.50 11.72
CA ALA A 131 14.69 -0.44 12.71
C ALA A 131 14.88 -0.97 14.14
N ALA A 132 14.27 -2.11 14.46
CA ALA A 132 14.38 -2.74 15.77
C ALA A 132 15.82 -3.17 16.10
N ARG A 133 16.53 -3.78 15.14
CA ARG A 133 17.95 -4.13 15.28
C ARG A 133 18.82 -2.89 15.50
N LEU A 134 18.60 -1.84 14.71
CA LEU A 134 19.35 -0.59 14.84
C LEU A 134 19.11 0.06 16.21
N ARG A 135 17.85 0.14 16.66
CA ARG A 135 17.48 0.65 17.98
C ARG A 135 18.20 -0.10 19.10
N ALA A 136 18.11 -1.44 19.10
CA ALA A 136 18.75 -2.28 20.11
C ALA A 136 20.26 -2.05 20.13
N ARG A 137 20.89 -1.97 18.95
CA ARG A 137 22.34 -1.78 18.86
C ARG A 137 22.80 -0.40 19.31
N LEU A 138 22.03 0.66 19.04
CA LEU A 138 22.30 2.01 19.57
C LEU A 138 22.17 2.06 21.09
N ALA A 139 21.17 1.37 21.66
CA ALA A 139 21.02 1.24 23.11
C ALA A 139 22.22 0.53 23.75
N GLU A 140 22.73 -0.54 23.14
CA GLU A 140 23.95 -1.23 23.61
C GLU A 140 25.20 -0.35 23.54
N LEU A 141 25.36 0.44 22.47
CA LEU A 141 26.56 1.22 22.21
C LEU A 141 26.63 2.52 23.02
N LEU A 142 25.49 3.19 23.21
CA LEU A 142 25.42 4.52 23.80
C LEU A 142 24.66 4.57 25.13
N GLY A 143 23.95 3.49 25.51
CA GLY A 143 23.14 3.46 26.72
C GLY A 143 21.89 4.33 26.68
N VAL A 144 21.34 4.56 25.48
CA VAL A 144 20.18 5.45 25.24
C VAL A 144 18.94 4.67 24.83
N ASP A 145 17.77 5.16 25.19
CA ASP A 145 16.48 4.67 24.69
C ASP A 145 15.92 5.59 23.61
N VAL A 146 16.20 5.26 22.35
CA VAL A 146 15.72 6.01 21.16
C VAL A 146 14.58 5.28 20.45
N ALA A 147 13.87 5.97 19.57
CA ALA A 147 13.07 5.35 18.51
C ALA A 147 13.86 5.38 17.20
N VAL A 148 13.51 4.49 16.27
CA VAL A 148 14.11 4.46 14.93
C VAL A 148 13.02 4.47 13.89
N VAL A 149 13.16 5.31 12.87
CA VAL A 149 12.30 5.34 11.68
C VAL A 149 13.19 5.13 10.45
N VAL A 150 12.87 4.13 9.63
CA VAL A 150 13.46 3.95 8.31
C VAL A 150 12.59 4.71 7.31
N SER A 151 13.13 5.75 6.69
CA SER A 151 12.40 6.60 5.74
C SER A 151 12.75 6.32 4.29
N ASP A 152 11.79 6.51 3.38
CA ASP A 152 12.06 6.54 1.94
C ASP A 152 11.29 7.67 1.26
N THR A 153 11.76 8.10 0.10
CA THR A 153 11.18 9.25 -0.60
C THR A 153 10.07 8.83 -1.55
N PHE A 154 8.81 9.13 -1.19
CA PHE A 154 7.65 8.77 -2.01
C PHE A 154 7.00 10.00 -2.66
N GLY A 155 6.30 9.74 -3.76
CA GLY A 155 5.28 10.65 -4.29
C GLY A 155 3.94 10.41 -3.61
N ARG A 156 2.96 11.29 -3.83
CA ARG A 156 1.61 11.14 -3.28
C ARG A 156 0.55 11.63 -4.26
N THR A 157 -0.66 11.09 -4.15
CA THR A 157 -1.75 11.41 -5.08
C THR A 157 -2.13 12.89 -5.01
N TRP A 158 -2.40 13.46 -6.19
CA TRP A 158 -2.90 14.83 -6.39
C TRP A 158 -2.02 15.98 -5.90
N ARG A 159 -0.76 15.72 -5.53
CA ARG A 159 0.22 16.76 -5.18
C ARG A 159 1.51 16.52 -5.94
N GLU A 160 2.03 17.56 -6.58
CA GLU A 160 3.37 17.53 -7.15
C GLU A 160 4.43 17.61 -6.04
N GLY A 161 5.61 17.05 -6.32
CA GLY A 161 6.71 16.95 -5.37
C GLY A 161 6.76 15.62 -4.63
N LEU A 162 7.89 15.40 -3.96
CA LEU A 162 8.16 14.20 -3.17
C LEU A 162 8.29 14.61 -1.69
N THR A 163 8.05 13.66 -0.79
CA THR A 163 8.32 13.79 0.63
C THR A 163 8.80 12.44 1.15
N ASP A 164 9.62 12.45 2.20
CA ASP A 164 9.90 11.21 2.90
C ASP A 164 8.69 10.75 3.70
N VAL A 165 8.53 9.42 3.75
CA VAL A 165 7.56 8.68 4.54
C VAL A 165 8.27 7.53 5.25
N ALA A 166 7.67 6.96 6.29
CA ALA A 166 8.20 5.80 6.98
C ALA A 166 7.90 4.53 6.18
N VAL A 167 8.94 3.71 5.97
CA VAL A 167 8.83 2.34 5.43
C VAL A 167 9.20 1.29 6.47
N GLY A 168 9.78 1.70 7.60
CA GLY A 168 10.01 0.88 8.78
C GLY A 168 10.06 1.72 10.06
N ALA A 169 9.69 1.16 11.21
CA ALA A 169 9.74 1.85 12.50
C ALA A 169 9.95 0.88 13.67
N ALA A 170 10.58 1.36 14.74
CA ALA A 170 10.72 0.63 15.99
C ALA A 170 10.79 1.56 17.20
N GLY A 171 10.17 1.14 18.29
CA GLY A 171 10.08 1.85 19.56
C GLY A 171 9.20 3.09 19.50
N ILE A 172 8.28 3.20 18.54
CA ILE A 172 7.37 4.34 18.42
C ILE A 172 6.05 3.89 17.80
N ALA A 173 4.93 4.34 18.36
CA ALA A 173 3.63 4.10 17.75
C ALA A 173 3.55 4.80 16.37
N PRO A 174 3.22 4.08 15.27
CA PRO A 174 3.19 4.66 13.93
C PRO A 174 2.04 5.66 13.75
N LEU A 175 0.93 5.43 14.45
CA LEU A 175 -0.30 6.21 14.39
C LEU A 175 -0.62 6.78 15.76
N ALA A 176 -0.89 8.09 15.83
CA ALA A 176 -1.66 8.65 16.93
C ALA A 176 -3.15 8.50 16.59
N ASP A 177 -3.85 7.65 17.33
CA ASP A 177 -5.26 7.33 17.10
C ASP A 177 -6.16 8.17 18.00
N PHE A 178 -6.92 9.08 17.41
CA PHE A 178 -7.85 9.96 18.13
C PHE A 178 -9.29 9.45 18.07
N ARG A 179 -9.56 8.30 17.45
CA ARG A 179 -10.93 7.81 17.29
C ARG A 179 -11.57 7.52 18.64
N GLY A 180 -12.81 7.96 18.82
CA GLY A 180 -13.54 7.89 20.07
C GLY A 180 -13.16 8.95 21.10
N THR A 181 -12.14 9.79 20.85
CA THR A 181 -11.82 10.92 21.72
C THR A 181 -12.80 12.08 21.50
N ILE A 182 -12.97 12.93 22.51
CA ILE A 182 -13.85 14.10 22.48
C ILE A 182 -13.01 15.36 22.33
N ASP A 183 -13.32 16.18 21.34
CA ASP A 183 -12.64 17.46 21.10
C ASP A 183 -13.05 18.55 22.11
N ALA A 184 -12.40 19.71 22.03
CA ALA A 184 -12.68 20.85 22.91
C ALA A 184 -14.11 21.42 22.78
N HIS A 185 -14.85 21.03 21.74
CA HIS A 185 -16.22 21.42 21.47
C HIS A 185 -17.25 20.35 21.84
N GLY A 186 -16.80 19.20 22.38
CA GLY A 186 -17.67 18.09 22.75
C GLY A 186 -18.00 17.13 21.61
N ASN A 187 -17.35 17.24 20.45
CA ASN A 187 -17.57 16.32 19.33
C ASN A 187 -16.69 15.08 19.46
N GLN A 188 -17.26 13.91 19.17
CA GLN A 188 -16.49 12.68 19.05
C GLN A 188 -15.75 12.63 17.71
N LEU A 189 -14.46 12.30 17.74
CA LEU A 189 -13.65 12.09 16.55
C LEU A 189 -13.85 10.65 16.05
N GLU A 190 -14.34 10.47 14.81
CA GLU A 190 -14.69 9.13 14.29
C GLU A 190 -13.58 8.50 13.43
N THR A 191 -12.77 9.30 12.75
CA THR A 191 -11.83 8.81 11.72
C THR A 191 -10.40 9.32 11.89
N THR A 192 -10.15 10.19 12.87
CA THR A 192 -8.88 10.91 13.00
C THR A 192 -7.77 9.99 13.48
N GLN A 193 -6.82 9.71 12.59
CA GLN A 193 -5.55 9.07 12.90
C GLN A 193 -4.43 9.87 12.22
N VAL A 194 -3.32 10.08 12.92
CA VAL A 194 -2.17 10.83 12.39
C VAL A 194 -0.99 9.88 12.24
N ALA A 195 -0.41 9.80 11.04
CA ALA A 195 0.81 9.04 10.77
C ALA A 195 2.03 9.78 11.29
N VAL A 196 2.25 9.70 12.60
CA VAL A 196 3.33 10.43 13.31
C VAL A 196 4.69 10.11 12.70
N VAL A 197 4.96 8.84 12.37
CA VAL A 197 6.24 8.44 11.79
C VAL A 197 6.46 9.01 10.38
N ASP A 198 5.40 9.27 9.61
CA ASP A 198 5.50 9.96 8.32
C ASP A 198 5.80 11.45 8.51
N GLU A 199 5.19 12.10 9.51
CA GLU A 199 5.49 13.50 9.85
C GLU A 199 6.95 13.68 10.29
N LEU A 200 7.46 12.76 11.12
CA LEU A 200 8.85 12.74 11.56
C LEU A 200 9.81 12.45 10.41
N ALA A 201 9.48 11.51 9.52
CA ALA A 201 10.25 11.22 8.32
C ALA A 201 10.35 12.44 7.39
N ALA A 202 9.22 13.12 7.17
CA ALA A 202 9.17 14.34 6.36
C ALA A 202 9.97 15.49 6.99
N ALA A 203 9.90 15.67 8.31
CA ALA A 203 10.68 16.68 9.02
C ALA A 203 12.19 16.41 8.93
N ALA A 204 12.60 15.15 9.06
CA ALA A 204 13.99 14.72 8.92
C ALA A 204 14.57 14.99 7.52
N ASP A 205 13.76 14.83 6.46
CA ASP A 205 14.21 15.07 5.09
C ASP A 205 14.70 16.51 4.85
N LEU A 206 14.12 17.49 5.55
CA LEU A 206 14.50 18.91 5.45
C LEU A 206 15.98 19.16 5.75
N VAL A 207 16.61 18.37 6.62
CA VAL A 207 18.03 18.52 6.98
C VAL A 207 18.93 17.49 6.32
N LYS A 208 18.38 16.34 5.89
CA LYS A 208 19.15 15.32 5.16
C LYS A 208 19.54 15.83 3.78
N GLY A 209 18.59 16.40 3.03
CA GLY A 209 18.83 16.95 1.69
C GLY A 209 19.25 15.91 0.63
N LYS A 210 18.57 15.90 -0.52
CA LYS A 210 18.73 14.90 -1.59
C LYS A 210 20.17 14.59 -2.05
N LEU A 211 21.06 15.58 -2.02
CA LEU A 211 22.43 15.50 -2.56
C LEU A 211 23.52 15.73 -1.51
N ALA A 212 23.16 15.91 -0.23
CA ALA A 212 24.13 16.26 0.80
C ALA A 212 24.86 15.03 1.39
N GLY A 213 24.44 13.81 1.01
CA GLY A 213 25.06 12.58 1.52
C GLY A 213 24.81 12.37 3.01
N LEU A 214 23.67 12.84 3.54
CA LEU A 214 23.29 12.70 4.95
C LEU A 214 22.15 11.68 5.06
N PRO A 215 22.45 10.39 5.27
CA PRO A 215 21.42 9.36 5.32
C PRO A 215 20.67 9.30 6.65
N VAL A 216 21.11 10.07 7.66
CA VAL A 216 20.56 10.04 9.02
C VAL A 216 20.32 11.44 9.54
N ALA A 217 19.18 11.64 10.19
CA ALA A 217 18.86 12.80 11.00
C ALA A 217 18.20 12.38 12.31
N VAL A 218 18.31 13.22 13.33
CA VAL A 218 17.73 12.99 14.64
C VAL A 218 16.66 14.05 14.90
N VAL A 219 15.46 13.60 15.21
CA VAL A 219 14.38 14.46 15.68
C VAL A 219 14.32 14.40 17.19
N ARG A 220 14.37 15.57 17.84
CA ARG A 220 14.38 15.72 19.29
C ARG A 220 13.24 16.61 19.77
N GLY A 221 12.68 16.29 20.95
CA GLY A 221 11.57 17.03 21.56
C GLY A 221 10.19 16.48 21.22
N TRP A 222 10.12 15.33 20.55
CA TRP A 222 8.88 14.59 20.37
C TRP A 222 8.68 13.62 21.55
N ALA A 223 7.51 13.63 22.18
CA ALA A 223 7.16 12.67 23.21
C ALA A 223 6.86 11.31 22.55
N VAL A 224 7.83 10.40 22.60
CA VAL A 224 7.70 9.08 21.97
C VAL A 224 6.75 8.21 22.79
N ASP A 225 5.59 7.89 22.23
CA ASP A 225 4.72 6.84 22.77
C ASP A 225 5.32 5.46 22.46
N ARG A 226 5.64 4.71 23.52
CA ARG A 226 6.24 3.37 23.45
C ARG A 226 5.12 2.33 23.49
N PRO A 227 4.80 1.68 22.37
CA PRO A 227 3.71 0.72 22.37
C PRO A 227 4.17 -0.59 23.05
N ALA A 228 3.26 -1.25 23.78
CA ALA A 228 3.56 -2.51 24.47
C ALA A 228 3.84 -3.66 23.48
N GLU A 229 3.10 -3.67 22.37
CA GLU A 229 3.42 -4.44 21.17
C GLU A 229 3.90 -3.45 20.11
N ASP A 230 5.02 -3.74 19.44
CA ASP A 230 5.59 -2.85 18.42
C ASP A 230 5.21 -3.35 17.02
N PRO A 231 4.11 -2.85 16.42
CA PRO A 231 3.66 -3.33 15.11
C PRO A 231 4.49 -2.74 13.95
N GLY A 232 5.46 -1.86 14.25
CA GLY A 232 6.21 -1.13 13.24
C GLY A 232 5.30 -0.29 12.35
N THR A 233 5.52 -0.34 11.04
CA THR A 233 4.80 0.46 10.05
C THR A 233 3.60 -0.25 9.43
N ARG A 234 3.35 -1.52 9.77
CA ARG A 234 2.21 -2.31 9.27
C ARG A 234 0.85 -1.60 9.37
N PRO A 235 0.54 -0.87 10.46
CA PRO A 235 -0.74 -0.14 10.57
C PRO A 235 -0.94 0.98 9.54
N LEU A 236 0.13 1.46 8.88
CA LEU A 236 0.05 2.48 7.83
C LEU A 236 -0.42 1.89 6.49
N VAL A 237 -0.28 0.59 6.30
CA VAL A 237 -0.65 -0.10 5.05
C VAL A 237 -2.16 -0.20 4.95
N ARG A 238 -2.75 0.59 4.05
CA ARG A 238 -4.19 0.57 3.76
C ARG A 238 -4.51 -0.27 2.53
N LEU A 239 -4.46 -1.59 2.70
CA LEU A 239 -4.89 -2.57 1.69
C LEU A 239 -6.20 -3.27 2.12
N GLY A 240 -6.87 -3.93 1.17
CA GLY A 240 -8.07 -4.72 1.44
C GLY A 240 -9.39 -3.91 1.36
N PRO A 241 -10.42 -4.25 2.16
CA PRO A 241 -11.77 -3.67 2.00
C PRO A 241 -11.85 -2.14 2.16
N GLY A 242 -10.88 -1.53 2.87
CA GLY A 242 -10.79 -0.08 3.05
C GLY A 242 -10.03 0.67 1.94
N ASP A 243 -9.46 -0.05 0.95
CA ASP A 243 -8.74 0.55 -0.15
C ASP A 243 -9.69 1.03 -1.25
N LEU A 244 -10.01 2.33 -1.21
CA LEU A 244 -10.83 3.00 -2.24
C LEU A 244 -10.11 3.15 -3.60
N PHE A 245 -8.81 2.86 -3.68
CA PHE A 245 -7.99 2.96 -4.89
C PHE A 245 -7.45 1.61 -5.36
N ARG A 246 -8.18 0.53 -5.04
CA ARG A 246 -7.77 -0.85 -5.33
C ARG A 246 -7.46 -1.10 -6.80
N TYR A 247 -8.15 -0.46 -7.74
CA TYR A 247 -7.90 -0.67 -9.17
C TYR A 247 -7.54 0.63 -9.87
N GLY A 248 -6.48 0.59 -10.70
CA GLY A 248 -6.26 1.61 -11.71
C GLY A 248 -7.29 1.49 -12.82
N THR A 249 -7.76 2.64 -13.33
CA THR A 249 -8.78 2.68 -14.39
C THR A 249 -8.40 1.89 -15.65
N ARG A 250 -7.11 1.79 -15.97
CA ARG A 250 -6.60 1.03 -17.12
C ARG A 250 -6.49 -0.47 -16.87
N ASP A 251 -6.24 -0.86 -15.63
CA ASP A 251 -5.92 -2.24 -15.26
C ASP A 251 -7.18 -3.01 -14.78
N LEU A 252 -8.29 -2.28 -14.52
CA LEU A 252 -9.61 -2.83 -14.18
C LEU A 252 -10.15 -3.83 -15.22
N VAL A 253 -9.74 -3.72 -16.49
CA VAL A 253 -10.17 -4.67 -17.53
C VAL A 253 -9.46 -6.01 -17.39
N ALA A 254 -8.15 -5.97 -17.14
CA ALA A 254 -7.32 -7.16 -17.04
C ALA A 254 -7.48 -7.87 -15.69
N SER A 255 -7.89 -7.17 -14.63
CA SER A 255 -8.13 -7.75 -13.31
C SER A 255 -9.40 -8.63 -13.23
N ARG A 256 -10.15 -8.77 -14.33
CA ARG A 256 -11.45 -9.49 -14.41
C ARG A 256 -11.33 -11.02 -14.43
N ALA A 257 -10.33 -11.58 -13.76
CA ALA A 257 -10.21 -13.03 -13.67
C ALA A 257 -11.45 -13.59 -12.93
N PRO A 258 -12.13 -14.62 -13.47
CA PRO A 258 -13.21 -15.27 -12.74
C PRO A 258 -12.66 -15.90 -11.47
N GLU A 259 -13.28 -15.58 -10.33
CA GLU A 259 -12.83 -16.10 -9.04
C GLU A 259 -13.28 -17.55 -8.85
N GLY A 260 -12.38 -18.40 -8.35
CA GLY A 260 -12.62 -19.83 -8.21
C GLY A 260 -13.50 -20.16 -7.01
N GLU A 261 -13.16 -19.59 -5.87
CA GLU A 261 -13.86 -19.77 -4.59
C GLU A 261 -14.43 -18.43 -4.14
N LEU A 262 -15.72 -18.39 -3.82
CA LEU A 262 -16.44 -17.16 -3.48
C LEU A 262 -17.14 -17.37 -2.15
N VAL A 263 -16.95 -16.44 -1.22
CA VAL A 263 -17.69 -16.41 0.05
C VAL A 263 -18.88 -15.46 -0.13
N PRO A 264 -20.14 -15.95 -0.06
CA PRO A 264 -21.32 -15.10 -0.18
C PRO A 264 -21.32 -13.97 0.85
N ARG A 265 -21.79 -12.79 0.43
CA ARG A 265 -21.97 -11.63 1.32
C ARG A 265 -23.28 -10.90 1.03
N PRO A 266 -23.89 -10.24 2.03
CA PRO A 266 -25.16 -9.53 1.85
C PRO A 266 -25.10 -8.44 0.78
N GLY A 267 -26.22 -8.17 0.11
CA GLY A 267 -26.36 -7.09 -0.88
C GLY A 267 -26.10 -7.49 -2.34
N GLU A 268 -25.91 -8.78 -2.62
CA GLU A 268 -25.60 -9.29 -3.96
C GLU A 268 -26.64 -8.90 -5.02
N LEU A 269 -27.93 -9.02 -4.69
CA LEU A 269 -29.01 -8.80 -5.66
C LEU A 269 -29.13 -7.30 -6.00
N ASP A 270 -28.97 -6.44 -4.99
CA ASP A 270 -29.00 -4.98 -5.17
C ASP A 270 -27.79 -4.53 -6.01
N ALA A 271 -26.60 -5.06 -5.72
CA ALA A 271 -25.39 -4.78 -6.50
C ALA A 271 -25.55 -5.22 -7.97
N VAL A 272 -26.10 -6.41 -8.22
CA VAL A 272 -26.38 -6.87 -9.59
C VAL A 272 -27.45 -5.99 -10.26
N ALA A 273 -28.48 -5.57 -9.53
CA ALA A 273 -29.51 -4.69 -10.04
C ALA A 273 -28.95 -3.32 -10.45
N ASP A 274 -28.13 -2.71 -9.61
CA ASP A 274 -27.43 -1.45 -9.90
C ASP A 274 -26.49 -1.61 -11.10
N ALA A 275 -25.71 -2.69 -11.14
CA ALA A 275 -24.78 -2.97 -12.23
C ALA A 275 -25.50 -3.17 -13.58
N PHE A 276 -26.62 -3.92 -13.62
CA PHE A 276 -27.41 -4.06 -14.85
C PHE A 276 -28.03 -2.73 -15.29
N ARG A 277 -28.52 -1.92 -14.35
CA ARG A 277 -29.05 -0.58 -14.65
C ARG A 277 -27.98 0.31 -15.29
N ALA A 278 -26.78 0.34 -14.70
CA ALA A 278 -25.66 1.09 -15.25
C ALA A 278 -25.24 0.58 -16.63
N ALA A 279 -25.10 -0.75 -16.79
CA ALA A 279 -24.67 -1.37 -18.04
C ALA A 279 -25.64 -1.13 -19.20
N VAL A 280 -26.95 -1.33 -18.99
CA VAL A 280 -27.97 -1.13 -20.03
C VAL A 280 -28.08 0.35 -20.41
N ALA A 281 -27.94 1.27 -19.44
CA ALA A 281 -27.93 2.70 -19.73
C ALA A 281 -26.69 3.12 -20.56
N ALA A 282 -25.54 2.48 -20.31
CA ALA A 282 -24.29 2.75 -21.01
C ALA A 282 -24.20 2.10 -22.41
N LEU A 283 -24.98 1.04 -22.66
CA LEU A 283 -24.92 0.22 -23.89
C LEU A 283 -26.29 0.13 -24.60
N PRO A 284 -26.90 1.27 -24.99
CA PRO A 284 -28.23 1.27 -25.63
C PRO A 284 -28.28 0.51 -26.96
N GLU A 285 -27.15 0.34 -27.65
CA GLU A 285 -27.03 -0.41 -28.90
C GLU A 285 -27.08 -1.94 -28.73
N PHE A 286 -27.03 -2.45 -27.49
CA PHE A 286 -27.14 -3.88 -27.16
C PHE A 286 -28.43 -4.18 -26.40
N PRO A 287 -29.62 -4.00 -27.02
CA PRO A 287 -30.89 -4.18 -26.32
C PRO A 287 -31.07 -5.64 -25.89
N VAL A 288 -31.33 -5.85 -24.60
CA VAL A 288 -31.65 -7.15 -24.02
C VAL A 288 -32.70 -6.99 -22.94
N VAL A 289 -33.75 -7.81 -23.00
CA VAL A 289 -34.70 -7.96 -21.91
C VAL A 289 -34.31 -9.21 -21.15
N LEU A 290 -34.08 -9.07 -19.85
CA LEU A 290 -33.71 -10.18 -18.99
C LEU A 290 -34.44 -10.09 -17.65
N ARG A 291 -34.50 -11.22 -16.95
CA ARG A 291 -34.92 -11.31 -15.56
C ARG A 291 -33.76 -11.83 -14.74
N TYR A 292 -33.61 -11.37 -13.51
CA TYR A 292 -32.62 -11.89 -12.59
C TYR A 292 -33.22 -12.06 -11.20
N GLY A 293 -32.66 -12.99 -10.43
CA GLY A 293 -33.07 -13.28 -9.06
C GLY A 293 -32.04 -14.15 -8.34
N GLY A 294 -32.04 -14.10 -7.02
CA GLY A 294 -31.12 -14.88 -6.18
C GLY A 294 -31.78 -15.30 -4.87
N GLN A 295 -31.14 -16.20 -4.13
CA GLN A 295 -31.65 -16.71 -2.85
C GLN A 295 -30.81 -16.23 -1.64
N GLY A 296 -29.90 -15.28 -1.82
CA GLY A 296 -29.00 -14.80 -0.77
C GLY A 296 -27.82 -15.75 -0.52
N ASP A 297 -27.51 -16.60 -1.49
CA ASP A 297 -26.49 -17.66 -1.45
C ASP A 297 -25.26 -17.34 -2.31
N GLY A 298 -25.11 -16.10 -2.77
CA GLY A 298 -24.05 -15.70 -3.69
C GLY A 298 -24.38 -15.93 -5.15
N VAL A 299 -25.61 -16.37 -5.47
CA VAL A 299 -25.98 -16.78 -6.83
C VAL A 299 -27.14 -15.94 -7.35
N VAL A 300 -26.90 -15.27 -8.47
CA VAL A 300 -27.94 -14.57 -9.24
C VAL A 300 -28.16 -15.26 -10.56
N ASP A 301 -29.30 -15.94 -10.69
CA ASP A 301 -29.77 -16.55 -11.92
C ASP A 301 -30.17 -15.47 -12.92
N VAL A 302 -29.70 -15.56 -14.16
CA VAL A 302 -30.02 -14.64 -15.26
C VAL A 302 -30.84 -15.38 -16.31
N HIS A 303 -31.98 -14.81 -16.68
CA HIS A 303 -32.94 -15.40 -17.59
C HIS A 303 -33.23 -14.49 -18.79
N LEU A 304 -33.43 -15.07 -19.96
CA LEU A 304 -34.08 -14.41 -21.10
C LEU A 304 -35.58 -14.79 -21.14
N PRO A 305 -36.47 -13.85 -21.53
CA PRO A 305 -37.91 -14.13 -21.63
C PRO A 305 -38.24 -15.13 -22.73
N GLU A 306 -37.40 -15.21 -23.76
CA GLU A 306 -37.53 -16.08 -24.92
C GLU A 306 -36.25 -16.90 -25.13
N ARG A 307 -36.32 -17.88 -26.05
CA ARG A 307 -35.16 -18.70 -26.41
C ARG A 307 -34.04 -17.81 -26.94
N ALA A 308 -32.82 -18.04 -26.44
CA ALA A 308 -31.64 -17.33 -26.89
C ALA A 308 -31.44 -17.47 -28.42
N THR A 309 -31.39 -16.34 -29.11
CA THR A 309 -30.87 -16.19 -30.47
C THR A 309 -29.40 -15.77 -30.41
N ILE A 310 -28.70 -15.83 -31.55
CA ILE A 310 -27.33 -15.30 -31.67
C ILE A 310 -27.29 -13.83 -31.24
N THR A 311 -28.24 -13.02 -31.70
CA THR A 311 -28.33 -11.59 -31.38
C THR A 311 -28.54 -11.35 -29.88
N THR A 312 -29.51 -12.04 -29.27
CA THR A 312 -29.78 -11.85 -27.83
C THR A 312 -28.63 -12.37 -26.97
N ALA A 313 -27.93 -13.42 -27.41
CA ALA A 313 -26.75 -13.92 -26.72
C ALA A 313 -25.58 -12.93 -26.79
N LEU A 314 -25.36 -12.30 -27.95
CA LEU A 314 -24.34 -11.25 -28.12
C LEU A 314 -24.66 -10.02 -27.27
N ASN A 315 -25.90 -9.54 -27.30
CA ASN A 315 -26.33 -8.38 -26.52
C ASN A 315 -26.20 -8.66 -25.01
N LEU A 316 -26.66 -9.83 -24.57
CA LEU A 316 -26.51 -10.26 -23.19
C LEU A 316 -25.02 -10.34 -22.78
N GLY A 317 -24.16 -10.88 -23.64
CA GLY A 317 -22.72 -10.94 -23.38
C GLY A 317 -22.08 -9.57 -23.22
N ALA A 318 -22.46 -8.59 -24.05
CA ALA A 318 -21.98 -7.22 -23.94
C ALA A 318 -22.41 -6.56 -22.61
N VAL A 319 -23.69 -6.70 -22.25
CA VAL A 319 -24.25 -6.16 -21.00
C VAL A 319 -23.64 -6.87 -19.78
N LEU A 320 -23.56 -8.20 -19.77
CA LEU A 320 -22.93 -8.97 -18.68
C LEU A 320 -21.45 -8.61 -18.53
N GLY A 321 -20.75 -8.39 -19.64
CA GLY A 321 -19.38 -7.90 -19.63
C GLY A 321 -19.27 -6.61 -18.81
N ALA A 322 -20.12 -5.62 -19.10
CA ALA A 322 -20.20 -4.35 -18.37
C ALA A 322 -20.60 -4.52 -16.90
N VAL A 323 -21.56 -5.40 -16.60
CA VAL A 323 -22.00 -5.73 -15.24
C VAL A 323 -20.84 -6.26 -14.39
N VAL A 324 -20.08 -7.21 -14.92
CA VAL A 324 -18.92 -7.77 -14.22
C VAL A 324 -17.88 -6.69 -13.91
N VAL A 325 -17.67 -5.74 -14.83
CA VAL A 325 -16.76 -4.59 -14.57
C VAL A 325 -17.24 -3.77 -13.38
N GLN A 326 -18.52 -3.42 -13.37
CA GLN A 326 -19.09 -2.57 -12.34
C GLN A 326 -19.01 -3.24 -10.97
N LEU A 327 -19.36 -4.53 -10.91
CA LEU A 327 -19.26 -5.33 -9.69
C LEU A 327 -17.82 -5.40 -9.17
N HIS A 328 -16.84 -5.64 -10.04
CA HIS A 328 -15.42 -5.64 -9.67
C HIS A 328 -14.94 -4.27 -9.18
N ALA A 329 -15.37 -3.19 -9.84
CA ALA A 329 -15.06 -1.82 -9.42
C ALA A 329 -15.63 -1.48 -8.03
N GLU A 330 -16.77 -2.08 -7.67
CA GLU A 330 -17.39 -1.99 -6.35
C GLU A 330 -16.84 -3.02 -5.34
N GLY A 331 -15.77 -3.74 -5.71
CA GLY A 331 -15.07 -4.67 -4.83
C GLY A 331 -15.79 -6.00 -4.62
N TRP A 332 -16.65 -6.42 -5.55
CA TRP A 332 -17.19 -7.78 -5.61
C TRP A 332 -16.24 -8.68 -6.40
N ALA A 333 -15.97 -9.87 -5.88
CA ALA A 333 -15.48 -10.96 -6.71
C ALA A 333 -16.66 -11.60 -7.42
N SER A 334 -16.49 -12.01 -8.68
CA SER A 334 -17.58 -12.58 -9.45
C SER A 334 -17.13 -13.66 -10.41
N ARG A 335 -18.03 -14.59 -10.71
CA ARG A 335 -17.86 -15.61 -11.76
C ARG A 335 -19.13 -15.75 -12.57
N TRP A 336 -19.03 -15.64 -13.89
CA TRP A 336 -20.14 -15.95 -14.79
C TRP A 336 -20.08 -17.42 -15.20
N GLU A 337 -21.17 -18.16 -14.97
CA GLU A 337 -21.34 -19.55 -15.37
C GLU A 337 -22.49 -19.66 -16.39
N PRO A 338 -22.19 -19.79 -17.69
CA PRO A 338 -23.24 -19.98 -18.69
C PRO A 338 -23.91 -21.35 -18.52
N VAL A 339 -25.24 -21.38 -18.57
CA VAL A 339 -25.99 -22.64 -18.53
C VAL A 339 -26.24 -23.09 -19.96
N GLY A 340 -25.50 -24.11 -20.40
CA GLY A 340 -25.67 -24.72 -21.71
C GLY A 340 -26.94 -25.58 -21.78
N THR A 341 -28.09 -25.00 -22.09
CA THR A 341 -29.22 -25.82 -22.57
C THR A 341 -29.67 -25.38 -23.97
N PRO A 342 -29.24 -26.08 -25.03
CA PRO A 342 -29.86 -25.98 -26.34
C PRO A 342 -31.21 -26.72 -26.27
N GLY A 343 -32.27 -26.10 -25.73
CA GLY A 343 -33.51 -26.86 -25.53
C GLY A 343 -34.74 -26.24 -24.90
N GLY A 344 -34.72 -25.06 -24.28
CA GLY A 344 -35.97 -24.40 -23.85
C GLY A 344 -36.07 -23.89 -22.41
N SER A 345 -34.98 -23.80 -21.65
CA SER A 345 -35.03 -23.05 -20.38
C SER A 345 -34.82 -21.55 -20.64
N SER A 346 -35.49 -20.70 -19.87
CA SER A 346 -35.25 -19.26 -19.85
C SER A 346 -33.93 -18.90 -19.17
N LEU A 347 -33.38 -19.80 -18.33
CA LEU A 347 -32.11 -19.64 -17.62
C LEU A 347 -30.95 -19.71 -18.62
N VAL A 348 -30.17 -18.63 -18.71
CA VAL A 348 -29.04 -18.52 -19.63
C VAL A 348 -27.69 -18.59 -18.93
N GLY A 349 -27.65 -18.33 -17.63
CA GLY A 349 -26.47 -18.49 -16.81
C GLY A 349 -26.65 -18.00 -15.39
N ARG A 350 -25.62 -18.20 -14.59
CA ARG A 350 -25.56 -17.80 -13.19
C ARG A 350 -24.40 -16.85 -12.99
N LEU A 351 -24.68 -15.72 -12.37
CA LEU A 351 -23.65 -14.82 -11.89
C LEU A 351 -23.42 -15.13 -10.41
N TRP A 352 -22.24 -15.64 -10.11
CA TRP A 352 -21.78 -15.86 -8.74
C TRP A 352 -21.13 -14.58 -8.23
N LEU A 353 -21.44 -14.17 -7.01
CA LEU A 353 -20.91 -12.99 -6.34
C LEU A 353 -20.46 -13.31 -4.91
N GLY A 354 -19.41 -12.63 -4.46
CA GLY A 354 -18.97 -12.73 -3.07
C GLY A 354 -17.73 -11.91 -2.78
N SER A 355 -17.08 -12.25 -1.69
CA SER A 355 -15.70 -11.85 -1.39
C SER A 355 -14.73 -12.96 -1.79
N PRO A 356 -13.47 -12.62 -2.16
CA PRO A 356 -12.41 -13.62 -2.23
C PRO A 356 -12.23 -14.29 -0.85
N PRO A 357 -11.79 -15.56 -0.79
CA PRO A 357 -11.44 -16.21 0.46
C PRO A 357 -10.34 -15.42 1.18
N ALA A 358 -10.40 -15.40 2.51
CA ALA A 358 -9.54 -14.61 3.38
C ALA A 358 -8.08 -15.10 3.39
#